data_AF-A0A935BBK5-F1
#
_entry.id   AF-A0A935BBK5-F1
#
_cell.length_a   1.000
_cell.length_b   1.000
_cell.length_c   1.000
_cell.angle_alpha   90.00
_cell.angle_beta   90.00
_cell.angle_gamma   90.00
#
_symmetry.space_group_name_H-M   'P 1'
#
loop_
_entity.id
_entity.type
_entity.pdbx_description
1 polymer ?
#
loop_
_entity_poly.entity_id
_entity_poly.type
_entity_poly.pdbx_seq_one_letter_code
_entity_poly.pdbx_strand_id
1 'polypeptide(L)'
;MVNNKEKQSTFRKKLVANARAIIANQIGLPLGCLKMGARVEWLQEYEAISFPVFAAYNKESSSVPVGSERLDCSRDELRRHDAVLDELNSRYKEQVIDACFEIISRFDQGKK
;
A
#
# COMPACT_ATOMS: atom_id res chain seq x y z
N MET A 1 11.43 -23.51 14.50
CA MET A 1 11.48 -23.07 13.08
C MET A 1 10.08 -22.60 12.72
N VAL A 2 9.88 -21.32 12.42
CA VAL A 2 8.57 -20.82 11.97
C VAL A 2 8.26 -21.50 10.63
N ASN A 3 7.12 -22.16 10.53
CA ASN A 3 6.72 -22.88 9.32
C ASN A 3 6.48 -21.86 8.20
N ASN A 4 7.04 -22.06 7.00
CA ASN A 4 6.89 -21.14 5.86
C ASN A 4 5.41 -20.82 5.54
N LYS A 5 4.50 -21.75 5.84
CA LYS A 5 3.04 -21.54 5.72
C LYS A 5 2.47 -20.51 6.70
N GLU A 6 3.01 -20.42 7.91
CA GLU A 6 2.58 -19.44 8.92
C GLU A 6 3.04 -18.02 8.54
N LYS A 7 4.26 -17.90 8.01
CA LYS A 7 4.77 -16.61 7.47
C LYS A 7 3.93 -16.14 6.30
N GLN A 8 3.67 -17.01 5.33
CA GLN A 8 2.80 -16.75 4.19
C GLN A 8 1.41 -16.26 4.64
N SER A 9 0.77 -16.98 5.57
CA SER A 9 -0.53 -16.58 6.14
C SER A 9 -0.46 -15.20 6.82
N THR A 10 0.62 -14.93 7.55
CA THR A 10 0.84 -13.63 8.22
C THR A 10 0.97 -12.50 7.20
N PHE A 11 1.72 -12.70 6.12
CA PHE A 11 1.87 -11.70 5.06
C PHE A 11 0.56 -11.43 4.32
N ARG A 12 -0.22 -12.48 4.00
CA ARG A 12 -1.58 -12.33 3.46
C ARG A 12 -2.47 -11.48 4.38
N LYS A 13 -2.52 -11.79 5.67
CA LYS A 13 -3.30 -11.03 6.66
C LYS A 13 -2.88 -9.57 6.72
N LYS A 14 -1.57 -9.28 6.67
CA LYS A 14 -1.05 -7.90 6.64
C LYS A 14 -1.44 -7.16 5.35
N LEU A 15 -1.43 -7.85 4.21
CA LEU A 15 -1.84 -7.29 2.93
C LEU A 15 -3.33 -6.93 2.94
N VAL A 16 -4.19 -7.85 3.39
CA VAL A 16 -5.65 -7.63 3.55
C VAL A 16 -5.95 -6.50 4.53
N ALA A 17 -5.26 -6.47 5.68
CA ALA A 17 -5.46 -5.41 6.68
C ALA A 17 -5.12 -4.03 6.11
N ASN A 18 -4.06 -3.91 5.31
CA ASN A 18 -3.69 -2.66 4.68
C ASN A 18 -4.66 -2.25 3.57
N ALA A 19 -5.17 -3.21 2.78
CA ALA A 19 -6.19 -2.95 1.76
C ALA A 19 -7.45 -2.36 2.39
N ARG A 20 -7.91 -2.95 3.48
CA ARG A 20 -9.05 -2.44 4.26
C ARG A 20 -8.77 -1.05 4.83
N ALA A 21 -7.58 -0.81 5.36
CA ALA A 21 -7.22 0.51 5.90
C ALA A 21 -7.24 1.61 4.81
N ILE A 22 -6.79 1.30 3.59
CA ILE A 22 -6.84 2.22 2.44
C ILE A 22 -8.31 2.49 2.07
N ILE A 23 -9.12 1.45 1.85
CA ILE A 23 -10.53 1.58 1.47
C ILE A 23 -11.33 2.35 2.53
N ALA A 24 -11.06 2.08 3.81
CA ALA A 24 -11.73 2.74 4.93
C ALA A 24 -11.16 4.13 5.27
N ASN A 25 -10.23 4.67 4.46
CA ASN A 25 -9.54 5.95 4.69
C ASN A 25 -8.86 6.07 6.08
N GLN A 26 -8.49 4.94 6.69
CA GLN A 26 -7.76 4.91 7.97
C GLN A 26 -6.27 5.19 7.78
N ILE A 27 -5.79 5.08 6.54
CA ILE A 27 -4.43 5.43 6.12
C ILE A 27 -4.51 6.22 4.82
N GLY A 28 -3.71 7.28 4.70
CA GLY A 28 -3.59 8.02 3.45
C GLY A 28 -3.06 7.14 2.33
N LEU A 29 -3.53 7.39 1.09
CA LEU A 29 -3.13 6.65 -0.10
C LEU A 29 -1.60 6.54 -0.28
N PRO A 30 -0.79 7.60 -0.06
CA PRO A 30 0.66 7.52 -0.25
C PRO A 30 1.33 6.49 0.68
N LEU A 31 1.05 6.59 1.99
CA LEU A 31 1.59 5.66 2.97
C LEU A 31 0.98 4.25 2.81
N GLY A 32 -0.28 4.18 2.38
CA GLY A 32 -0.96 2.94 2.02
C GLY A 32 -0.23 2.18 0.92
N CYS A 33 0.05 2.83 -0.21
CA CYS A 33 0.77 2.27 -1.36
C CYS A 33 2.21 1.90 -1.02
N LEU A 34 2.92 2.75 -0.26
CA LEU A 34 4.29 2.44 0.18
C LEU A 34 4.33 1.12 0.94
N LYS A 35 3.44 0.97 1.93
CA LYS A 35 3.38 -0.26 2.71
C LYS A 35 2.81 -1.43 1.91
N MET A 36 2.00 -1.21 0.87
CA MET A 36 1.56 -2.30 -0.02
C MET A 36 2.72 -2.87 -0.82
N GLY A 37 3.56 -2.02 -1.42
CA GLY A 37 4.73 -2.45 -2.19
C GLY A 37 5.60 -3.43 -1.41
N ALA A 38 6.01 -3.04 -0.20
CA ALA A 38 6.81 -3.91 0.67
C ALA A 38 6.12 -5.24 1.01
N ARG A 39 4.80 -5.23 1.26
CA ARG A 39 4.07 -6.45 1.59
C ARG A 39 3.86 -7.38 0.39
N VAL A 40 3.71 -6.83 -0.81
CA VAL A 40 3.65 -7.61 -2.05
C VAL A 40 5.00 -8.29 -2.27
N GLU A 41 6.10 -7.57 -2.15
CA GLU A 41 7.47 -8.12 -2.26
C GLU A 41 7.71 -9.26 -1.26
N TRP A 42 7.32 -9.10 0.01
CA TRP A 42 7.47 -10.16 1.01
C TRP A 42 6.63 -11.41 0.71
N LEU A 43 5.45 -11.24 0.11
CA LEU A 43 4.59 -12.37 -0.23
C LEU A 43 5.02 -13.05 -1.54
N GLN A 44 5.73 -12.35 -2.42
CA GLN A 44 6.28 -12.91 -3.66
C GLN A 44 7.29 -14.03 -3.43
N GLU A 45 7.96 -14.07 -2.27
CA GLU A 45 8.82 -15.19 -1.86
C GLU A 45 8.04 -16.52 -1.74
N TYR A 46 6.72 -16.47 -1.53
CA TYR A 46 5.87 -17.64 -1.27
C TYR A 46 4.83 -17.89 -2.36
N GLU A 47 4.45 -16.85 -3.13
CA GLU A 47 3.36 -16.91 -4.11
C GLU A 47 3.62 -16.03 -5.33
N ALA A 48 3.22 -16.52 -6.50
CA ALA A 48 3.15 -15.71 -7.71
C ALA A 48 1.98 -14.70 -7.60
N ILE A 49 2.29 -13.50 -7.11
CA ILE A 49 1.36 -12.37 -7.02
C ILE A 49 2.01 -11.12 -7.62
N SER A 50 1.18 -10.26 -8.21
CA SER A 50 1.63 -8.98 -8.73
C SER A 50 0.52 -7.96 -8.62
N PHE A 51 0.85 -6.80 -8.07
CA PHE A 51 -0.04 -5.63 -7.98
C PHE A 51 0.76 -4.39 -8.39
N PRO A 52 1.03 -4.22 -9.71
CA PRO A 52 1.98 -3.24 -10.21
C PRO A 52 1.59 -1.80 -9.91
N VAL A 53 0.31 -1.52 -9.69
CA VAL A 53 -0.20 -0.17 -9.33
C VAL A 53 0.51 0.40 -8.10
N PHE A 54 0.83 -0.41 -7.09
CA PHE A 54 1.53 0.08 -5.89
C PHE A 54 2.97 0.46 -6.20
N ALA A 55 3.67 -0.34 -7.00
CA ALA A 55 5.04 -0.03 -7.43
C ALA A 55 5.09 1.21 -8.33
N ALA A 56 4.12 1.36 -9.24
CA ALA A 56 3.99 2.54 -10.10
C ALA A 56 3.76 3.81 -9.28
N TYR A 57 2.82 3.77 -8.33
CA TYR A 57 2.56 4.86 -7.40
C TYR A 57 3.83 5.22 -6.58
N ASN A 58 4.49 4.22 -6.00
CA ASN A 58 5.68 4.43 -5.17
C ASN A 58 6.85 5.01 -5.97
N LYS A 59 6.99 4.64 -7.25
CA LYS A 59 7.99 5.21 -8.14
C LYS A 59 7.74 6.70 -8.37
N GLU A 60 6.50 7.08 -8.67
CA GLU A 60 6.16 8.49 -8.93
C GLU A 60 6.17 9.35 -7.66
N SER A 61 5.89 8.76 -6.49
CA SER A 61 5.94 9.46 -5.20
C SER A 61 7.33 9.41 -4.52
N SER A 62 8.33 8.80 -5.14
CA SER A 62 9.65 8.57 -4.53
C SER A 62 10.42 9.83 -4.14
N SER A 63 10.09 10.97 -4.75
CA SER A 63 10.74 12.27 -4.48
C SER A 63 10.08 13.06 -3.34
N VAL A 64 8.96 12.57 -2.79
CA VAL A 64 8.20 13.29 -1.76
C VAL A 64 8.05 12.45 -0.49
N PRO A 65 8.09 13.08 0.69
CA PRO A 65 7.91 12.41 1.97
C PRO A 65 6.46 11.97 2.19
N VAL A 66 6.27 10.70 2.51
CA VAL A 66 4.96 10.03 2.69
C VAL A 66 4.78 9.40 4.08
N GLY A 67 5.86 9.28 4.85
CA GLY A 67 5.92 8.66 6.17
C GLY A 67 6.31 9.62 7.29
N SER A 68 7.09 9.11 8.25
CA SER A 68 7.53 9.86 9.44
C SER A 68 8.48 11.01 9.12
N GLU A 69 9.22 10.93 8.02
CA GLU A 69 10.12 11.97 7.51
C GLU A 69 9.40 13.31 7.23
N ARG A 70 8.06 13.28 7.11
CA ARG A 70 7.23 14.50 7.04
C ARG A 70 7.32 15.36 8.30
N LEU A 71 7.67 14.78 9.45
CA LEU A 71 7.85 15.52 10.71
C LEU A 71 9.08 16.44 10.67
N ASP A 72 10.04 16.17 9.78
CA ASP A 72 11.25 16.97 9.60
C ASP A 72 11.07 18.09 8.57
N CYS A 73 9.93 18.14 7.88
CA CYS A 73 9.62 19.14 6.87
C CYS A 73 9.05 20.42 7.49
N SER A 74 9.42 21.57 6.93
CA SER A 74 8.73 22.82 7.20
C SER A 74 7.30 22.80 6.65
N ARG A 75 6.46 23.72 7.15
CA ARG A 75 5.07 23.89 6.69
C ARG A 75 4.98 24.10 5.17
N ASP A 76 5.88 24.91 4.60
CA ASP A 76 5.83 25.25 3.18
C ASP A 76 6.39 24.14 2.28
N GLU A 77 7.27 23.29 2.80
CA GLU A 77 7.66 22.05 2.12
C GLU A 77 6.50 21.05 2.10
N LEU A 78 5.81 20.85 3.23
CA LEU A 78 4.66 19.96 3.31
C LEU A 78 3.55 20.37 2.32
N ARG A 79 3.24 21.66 2.23
CA ARG A 79 2.25 22.17 1.25
C ARG A 79 2.62 21.84 -0.19
N ARG A 80 3.90 21.98 -0.55
CA ARG A 80 4.40 21.65 -1.89
C ARG A 80 4.33 20.15 -2.16
N HIS A 81 4.75 19.33 -1.19
CA HIS A 81 4.66 17.88 -1.29
C HIS A 81 3.21 17.39 -1.40
N ASP A 82 2.30 17.99 -0.62
CA ASP A 82 0.90 17.60 -0.62
C ASP A 82 0.21 17.93 -1.95
N ALA A 83 0.56 19.06 -2.59
CA ALA A 83 0.06 19.35 -3.94
C ALA A 83 0.47 18.29 -4.98
N VAL A 84 1.72 17.79 -4.90
CA VAL A 84 2.20 16.70 -5.76
C VAL A 84 1.48 15.39 -5.45
N LEU A 85 1.31 15.08 -4.16
CA LEU A 85 0.61 13.87 -3.73
C LEU A 85 -0.87 13.89 -4.10
N ASP A 86 -1.54 15.04 -4.07
CA ASP A 86 -2.94 15.17 -4.44
C ASP A 86 -3.17 14.88 -5.92
N GLU A 87 -2.28 15.38 -6.79
CA GLU A 87 -2.31 15.04 -8.23
C GLU A 87 -2.11 13.54 -8.46
N LEU A 88 -1.11 12.95 -7.80
CA LEU A 88 -0.85 11.50 -7.86
C LEU A 88 -2.04 10.69 -7.34
N ASN A 89 -2.61 11.11 -6.21
CA ASN A 89 -3.76 10.46 -5.61
C ASN A 89 -4.93 10.46 -6.58
N SER A 90 -5.24 11.59 -7.23
CA SER A 90 -6.32 11.67 -8.20
C SER A 90 -6.12 10.72 -9.38
N ARG A 91 -4.88 10.55 -9.86
CA ARG A 91 -4.58 9.67 -11.01
C ARG A 91 -4.67 8.18 -10.68
N TYR A 92 -4.24 7.78 -9.48
CA TYR A 92 -4.09 6.37 -9.10
C TYR A 92 -5.22 5.81 -8.24
N LYS A 93 -6.07 6.67 -7.65
CA LYS A 93 -7.05 6.26 -6.64
C LYS A 93 -7.93 5.09 -7.07
N GLU A 94 -8.51 5.14 -8.26
CA GLU A 94 -9.40 4.08 -8.75
C GLU A 94 -8.66 2.74 -8.87
N GLN A 95 -7.51 2.74 -9.55
CA GLN A 95 -6.70 1.54 -9.75
C GLN A 95 -6.21 0.93 -8.41
N VAL A 96 -5.87 1.78 -7.46
CA VAL A 96 -5.46 1.33 -6.12
C VAL A 96 -6.64 0.71 -5.36
N ILE A 97 -7.83 1.32 -5.46
CA ILE A 97 -9.04 0.78 -4.83
C ILE A 97 -9.39 -0.58 -5.44
N ASP A 98 -9.35 -0.72 -6.76
CA ASP A 98 -9.60 -1.98 -7.46
C ASP A 98 -8.63 -3.07 -7.01
N ALA A 99 -7.33 -2.76 -6.96
CA ALA A 99 -6.32 -3.69 -6.48
C ALA A 99 -6.54 -4.08 -5.00
N CYS A 100 -6.99 -3.14 -4.15
CA CYS A 100 -7.32 -3.43 -2.76
C CYS A 100 -8.52 -4.39 -2.64
N PHE A 101 -9.56 -4.22 -3.46
CA PHE A 101 -10.69 -5.15 -3.50
C PHE A 101 -10.29 -6.52 -4.02
N GLU A 102 -9.41 -6.60 -5.02
CA GLU A 102 -8.86 -7.86 -5.51
C GLU A 102 -8.08 -8.60 -4.40
N ILE A 103 -7.20 -7.90 -3.68
CA ILE A 103 -6.44 -8.43 -2.54
C ILE A 103 -7.38 -9.03 -1.49
N ILE A 104 -8.41 -8.27 -1.08
CA ILE A 104 -9.38 -8.74 -0.08
C ILE A 104 -10.08 -10.00 -0.61
N SER A 105 -10.61 -9.94 -1.83
CA SER A 105 -11.34 -11.05 -2.44
C SER A 105 -10.51 -12.32 -2.60
N ARG A 106 -9.21 -12.18 -2.85
CA ARG A 106 -8.27 -13.30 -3.05
C ARG A 106 -7.81 -13.93 -1.74
N PHE A 107 -7.56 -13.13 -0.70
CA PHE A 107 -6.87 -13.61 0.51
C PHE A 107 -7.73 -13.66 1.78
N ASP A 108 -8.95 -13.13 1.74
CA ASP A 108 -9.88 -13.10 2.87
C ASP A 108 -10.97 -14.20 2.80
N GLN A 109 -10.84 -15.18 1.89
CA GLN A 109 -11.79 -16.30 1.72
C GLN A 109 -11.73 -17.34 2.87
N GLY A 110 -11.99 -16.88 4.09
CA GLY A 110 -12.23 -17.70 5.28
C GLY A 110 -13.50 -17.27 6.04
N LYS A 111 -14.37 -16.48 5.43
CA LYS A 111 -15.64 -16.01 5.99
C LYS A 111 -16.77 -16.06 4.96
N LYS A 112 -17.15 -17.26 4.54
CA LYS A 112 -18.52 -17.55 4.11
C LYS A 112 -18.97 -18.81 4.82
#